data_AF-A0A932PS05-F1
#
_entry.id   AF-A0A932PS05-F1
#
_cell.length_a   1.000
_cell.length_b   1.000
_cell.length_c   1.000
_cell.angle_alpha   90.00
_cell.angle_beta   90.00
_cell.angle_gamma   90.00
#
_symmetry.space_group_name_H-M   'P 1'
#
loop_
_entity.id
_entity.type
_entity.pdbx_description
1 polymer ?
#
loop_
_entity_poly.entity_id
_entity_poly.type
_entity_poly.pdbx_seq_one_letter_code
_entity_poly.pdbx_strand_id
1 'polypeptide(L)' 'MPTTILIVGGGYAGVAAAKRLIRRRVAARIIFVDQHSYHALPSDYYELATANLSEEKPIDWERI' A
#
# COMPACT_ATOMS: atom_id res chain seq x y z
N MET A 1 -22.39 -8.84 14.77
CA MET A 1 -21.37 -9.12 13.73
C MET A 1 -20.39 -7.96 13.71
N PRO A 2 -19.06 -8.17 13.75
CA PRO A 2 -18.11 -7.06 13.69
C PRO A 2 -18.21 -6.36 12.34
N THR A 3 -18.09 -5.03 12.33
CA THR A 3 -18.04 -4.23 11.10
C THR A 3 -16.92 -4.75 10.20
N THR A 4 -17.22 -4.98 8.92
CA THR A 4 -16.22 -5.37 7.93
C THR A 4 -15.87 -4.16 7.07
N ILE A 5 -14.58 -3.86 6.96
CA ILE A 5 -14.04 -2.81 6.10
C ILE A 5 -13.28 -3.50 4.97
N LEU A 6 -13.78 -3.34 3.74
CA LEU A 6 -13.10 -3.79 2.53
C LEU A 6 -12.33 -2.61 1.93
N ILE A 7 -11.02 -2.79 1.76
CA ILE A 7 -10.14 -1.85 1.06
C ILE A 7 -9.78 -2.51 -0.27
N VAL A 8 -10.16 -1.85 -1.37
CA VAL A 8 -9.85 -2.31 -2.74
C VAL A 8 -8.81 -1.37 -3.33
N GLY A 9 -7.68 -1.93 -3.74
CA GLY A 9 -6.55 -1.20 -4.30
C GLY A 9 -5.42 -0.98 -3.29
N GLY A 10 -4.21 -1.36 -3.70
CA GLY A 10 -2.96 -1.27 -2.96
C GLY A 10 -2.10 -0.06 -3.34
N GLY A 11 -2.69 0.95 -3.95
CA GLY A 11 -2.07 2.26 -4.17
C GLY A 11 -1.93 3.07 -2.87
N TYR A 12 -1.56 4.35 -3.00
CA TYR A 12 -1.28 5.23 -1.85
C TYR A 12 -2.40 5.26 -0.81
N ALA A 13 -3.62 5.54 -1.25
CA ALA A 13 -4.76 5.69 -0.35
C ALA A 13 -5.12 4.38 0.36
N GLY A 14 -5.05 3.24 -0.35
CA GLY A 14 -5.38 1.94 0.23
C GLY A 14 -4.40 1.54 1.34
N VAL A 15 -3.10 1.65 1.06
CA VAL A 15 -2.05 1.36 2.05
C VAL A 15 -2.12 2.34 3.21
N ALA A 16 -2.28 3.64 2.95
CA ALA A 16 -2.41 4.65 4.01
C ALA A 16 -3.65 4.42 4.89
N ALA A 17 -4.80 4.07 4.29
CA ALA A 17 -6.02 3.73 5.02
C ALA A 17 -5.82 2.49 5.89
N ALA A 18 -5.22 1.42 5.34
CA ALA A 18 -4.90 0.21 6.10
C ALA A 18 -3.96 0.52 7.29
N LYS A 19 -2.85 1.25 7.05
CA LYS A 19 -1.92 1.72 8.11
C LYS A 19 -2.65 2.52 9.18
N ARG A 20 -3.55 3.44 8.81
CA ARG A 20 -4.34 4.27 9.72
C ARG A 20 -5.29 3.44 10.58
N LEU A 21 -6.01 2.50 9.99
CA LEU A 21 -6.97 1.64 10.69
C LEU A 21 -6.27 0.70 11.68
N ILE A 22 -5.15 0.10 11.27
CA ILE A 22 -4.31 -0.74 12.14
C ILE A 22 -3.77 0.08 13.31
N ARG A 23 -3.18 1.26 13.04
CA ARG A 23 -2.61 2.15 14.08
C ARG A 23 -3.66 2.59 15.10
N ARG A 24 -4.90 2.81 14.66
CA ARG A 24 -6.03 3.18 15.51
C ARG A 24 -6.64 2.00 16.26
N ARG A 25 -6.18 0.77 16.03
CA ARG A 25 -6.73 -0.47 16.62
C ARG A 25 -8.25 -0.55 16.48
N VAL A 26 -8.76 -0.19 15.30
CA VAL A 26 -10.20 -0.19 15.05
C VAL A 26 -10.73 -1.61 15.24
N ALA A 27 -11.79 -1.75 16.05
CA ALA A 27 -12.48 -3.02 16.28
C ALA A 27 -13.35 -3.40 15.06
N ALA A 28 -12.70 -3.73 13.95
CA ALA A 28 -13.33 -4.12 12.69
C ALA A 28 -12.53 -5.24 12.02
N ARG A 29 -13.21 -6.07 11.24
CA ARG A 29 -12.55 -7.00 10.32
C ARG A 29 -12.10 -6.20 9.11
N ILE A 30 -10.79 -6.14 8.87
CA ILE A 30 -10.22 -5.43 7.72
C ILE A 30 -9.85 -6.48 6.65
N ILE A 31 -10.36 -6.30 5.44
CA ILE A 31 -9.99 -7.10 4.27
C ILE A 31 -9.34 -6.15 3.27
N PHE A 32 -8.12 -6.47 2.85
CA PHE A 32 -7.34 -5.70 1.88
C PHE A 32 -7.17 -6.54 0.62
N VAL A 33 -7.64 -6.03 -0.52
CA VAL A 33 -7.58 -6.73 -1.80
C VAL A 33 -6.93 -5.81 -2.82
N ASP A 34 -5.86 -6.29 -3.43
CA ASP A 34 -5.27 -5.67 -4.61
C ASP A 34 -4.98 -6.75 -5.66
N GLN A 35 -4.93 -6.35 -6.93
CA GLN A 35 -4.55 -7.21 -8.04
C GLN A 35 -3.08 -7.65 -7.99
N HIS A 36 -2.23 -6.87 -7.32
CA HIS A 36 -0.80 -7.09 -7.18
C HIS A 36 -0.42 -7.16 -5.69
N SER A 37 0.55 -8.02 -5.37
CA SER A 37 1.06 -8.16 -3.99
C SER A 37 2.16 -7.15 -3.63
N TYR A 38 2.26 -6.06 -4.41
CA TYR A 38 3.23 -4.99 -4.21
C TYR A 38 2.54 -3.63 -4.30
N HIS A 39 3.08 -2.67 -3.56
CA HIS A 39 2.79 -1.26 -3.75
C HIS A 39 3.89 -0.65 -4.62
N ALA A 40 3.53 0.16 -5.60
CA ALA A 40 4.48 0.84 -6.45
C ALA A 40 4.26 2.35 -6.39
N LEU A 41 5.37 3.08 -6.28
CA LEU A 41 5.39 4.53 -6.28
C LEU A 41 5.55 4.99 -7.73
N PRO A 42 4.56 5.68 -8.35
CA PRO A 42 4.66 6.10 -9.74
C PRO A 42 5.86 7.01 -10.04
N SER A 43 6.40 7.69 -9.02
CA SER A 43 7.65 8.47 -9.15
C SER A 43 8.87 7.58 -9.41
N ASP A 44 8.90 6.38 -8.85
CA ASP A 44 10.05 5.47 -8.98
C ASP A 44 10.07 4.80 -10.37
N TYR A 45 8.97 4.83 -11.13
CA TYR A 45 8.93 4.28 -12.49
C TYR A 45 9.85 5.01 -13.47
N TYR A 46 10.04 6.32 -13.32
CA TYR A 46 10.98 7.07 -14.16
C TYR A 46 12.43 6.68 -13.87
N GLU A 47 12.77 6.50 -12.59
CA GLU A 47 14.10 6.06 -12.19
C GLU A 47 14.33 4.59 -12.59
N LEU A 48 13.30 3.74 -12.52
CA LEU A 48 13.35 2.35 -12.98
C LEU A 48 13.57 2.28 -14.51
N ALA A 49 12.80 3.07 -15.28
CA ALA A 49 12.89 3.10 -16.74
C ALA A 49 14.26 3.58 -17.26
N THR A 50 14.96 4.39 -16.46
CA THR A 50 16.31 4.88 -16.76
C THR A 50 17.41 3.99 -16.18
N ALA A 51 17.07 2.83 -15.62
CA ALA A 51 17.98 1.90 -14.94
C ALA A 51 18.76 2.52 -13.75
N ASN A 52 18.24 3.62 -13.18
CA ASN A 52 18.78 4.23 -11.98
C ASN A 52 18.31 3.53 -10.69
N LEU A 53 17.29 2.66 -10.78
CA LEU A 53 16.84 1.78 -9.70
C LEU A 53 16.72 0.34 -10.19
N SER A 54 16.89 -0.62 -9.28
CA SER A 54 16.51 -2.01 -9.48
C SER A 54 15.06 -2.27 -9.05
N GLU A 55 14.43 -3.28 -9.64
CA GLU A 55 13.10 -3.76 -9.23
C GLU A 55 13.05 -4.27 -7.78
N GLU A 56 14.20 -4.72 -7.26
CA GLU A 56 14.34 -5.23 -5.89
C GLU A 56 14.43 -4.12 -4.83
N LYS A 57 14.44 -2.84 -5.22
CA LYS A 57 14.55 -1.73 -4.28
C LYS A 57 13.42 -1.81 -3.23
N PRO A 58 13.75 -1.84 -1.93
CA PRO A 58 12.76 -1.80 -0.88
C PRO A 58 11.91 -0.52 -0.96
N ILE A 59 10.61 -0.65 -0.70
CA ILE A 59 9.71 0.51 -0.60
C ILE A 59 10.13 1.36 0.59
N ASP A 60 10.33 2.66 0.35
CA ASP A 60 10.46 3.64 1.41
C ASP A 60 9.09 3.95 2.02
N TRP A 61 8.82 3.33 3.16
CA TRP A 61 7.53 3.42 3.86
C TRP A 61 7.24 4.78 4.50
N GLU A 62 8.24 5.67 4.58
CA GLU A 62 8.05 7.07 5.04
C GLU A 62 7.36 7.93 3.97
N ARG A 63 7.40 7.51 2.69
CA ARG A 63 6.71 8.18 1.58
C ARG A 63 5.22 7.86 1.47
N ILE A 64 4.67 7.04 2.38
CA ILE A 64 3.28 6.52 2.36
C ILE A 64 2.59 6.76 3.71
#